data_AF-A0A1F9X728-F1
#
_entry.id   AF-A0A1F9X728-F1
#
_cell.length_a   1.000
_cell.length_b   1.000
_cell.length_c   1.000
_cell.angle_alpha   90.00
_cell.angle_beta   90.00
_cell.angle_gamma   90.00
#
_symmetry.space_group_name_H-M   'P 1'
#
loop_
_entity.id
_entity.type
_entity.pdbx_description
1 polymer ?
#
loop_
_entity_poly.entity_id
_entity_poly.type
_entity_poly.pdbx_seq_one_letter_code
_entity_poly.pdbx_strand_id
1 'polypeptide(L)'
;MSYRQQNKEIKRSKKREPKKMKKRITFIVSFVLFVSICGLTAKAQAVGVDDACFIMPVELADKLNNKESLLLIDCRNKISFSEMHIESAINVPVSKIKSVGNDYEKYKAIIVYCDDAGCSQSQQAFRKLVSMGYKNTKILKSGIKGWESAGYNVICGKPAPTSTEIKIDNMPVDTFKKLIAKGYKFTVLDCRTESEFKAGHLAGAVNIPLDVLDEGYVKLPKDYPVVCCCKTGKRSIAAAKILISKGFNNVTNLSGGLAVWVSKKYPVVTKD
;
A
#
# COMPACT_ATOMS: atom_id res chain seq x y z
N MET A 1 -71.34 -38.06 24.39
CA MET A 1 -71.46 -39.46 23.88
C MET A 1 -70.72 -39.50 22.56
N SER A 2 -69.42 -39.80 22.55
CA SER A 2 -68.81 -41.13 22.50
C SER A 2 -69.15 -41.94 21.25
N TYR A 3 -68.07 -42.32 20.56
CA TYR A 3 -67.83 -43.62 19.92
C TYR A 3 -68.25 -43.84 18.46
N ARG A 4 -67.20 -44.06 17.66
CA ARG A 4 -66.97 -45.28 16.84
C ARG A 4 -68.00 -45.54 15.71
N GLN A 5 -67.67 -46.00 14.53
CA GLN A 5 -66.49 -46.62 13.96
C GLN A 5 -66.87 -46.98 12.51
N GLN A 6 -65.91 -46.82 11.62
CA GLN A 6 -65.49 -47.83 10.63
C GLN A 6 -66.35 -48.13 9.39
N ASN A 7 -65.66 -47.92 8.27
CA ASN A 7 -65.40 -48.90 7.21
C ASN A 7 -66.58 -49.40 6.37
N LYS A 8 -66.54 -49.04 5.08
CA LYS A 8 -66.48 -49.98 3.95
C LYS A 8 -66.29 -49.15 2.67
N GLU A 9 -65.09 -49.16 2.10
CA GLU A 9 -64.65 -50.14 1.10
C GLU A 9 -65.45 -50.12 -0.22
N ILE A 10 -64.72 -49.74 -1.28
CA ILE A 10 -64.52 -50.54 -2.51
C ILE A 10 -65.38 -50.21 -3.76
N LYS A 11 -64.63 -49.83 -4.82
CA LYS A 11 -64.86 -49.96 -6.28
C LYS A 11 -65.87 -48.98 -6.91
N ARG A 12 -65.56 -48.23 -7.97
CA ARG A 12 -64.95 -48.65 -9.25
C ARG A 12 -64.53 -47.41 -10.09
N SER A 13 -63.56 -47.65 -10.96
CA SER A 13 -62.92 -46.80 -11.97
C SER A 13 -63.80 -45.80 -12.76
N LYS A 14 -63.24 -44.61 -13.07
CA LYS A 14 -63.16 -44.06 -14.44
C LYS A 14 -62.32 -42.75 -14.49
N LYS A 15 -61.17 -42.84 -15.18
CA LYS A 15 -60.56 -41.90 -16.14
C LYS A 15 -61.04 -40.42 -16.12
N ARG A 16 -60.12 -39.47 -15.89
CA ARG A 16 -59.86 -38.29 -16.76
C ARG A 16 -58.76 -37.38 -16.19
N GLU A 17 -58.04 -36.78 -17.13
CA GLU A 17 -56.78 -36.02 -17.07
C GLU A 17 -56.86 -34.59 -16.47
N PRO A 18 -55.71 -33.91 -16.25
CA PRO A 18 -55.50 -33.04 -15.11
C PRO A 18 -55.56 -31.54 -15.44
N LYS A 19 -55.69 -30.68 -14.43
CA LYS A 19 -55.10 -29.34 -14.46
C LYS A 19 -54.94 -28.70 -13.08
N LYS A 20 -53.68 -28.37 -12.80
CA LYS A 20 -53.13 -27.25 -12.00
C LYS A 20 -53.41 -27.23 -10.50
N MET A 21 -52.34 -27.46 -9.72
CA MET A 21 -52.24 -26.98 -8.34
C MET A 21 -50.94 -26.20 -8.13
N LYS A 22 -51.10 -25.02 -7.52
CA LYS A 22 -50.02 -24.20 -6.95
C LYS A 22 -49.52 -24.86 -5.66
N LYS A 23 -48.19 -24.84 -5.46
CA LYS A 23 -47.43 -24.61 -4.21
C LYS A 23 -48.09 -25.14 -2.92
N ARG A 24 -47.46 -26.01 -2.10
CA ARG A 24 -46.21 -25.81 -1.33
C ARG A 24 -46.09 -26.95 -0.28
N ILE A 25 -44.87 -27.21 0.27
CA ILE A 25 -44.57 -27.79 1.62
C ILE A 25 -44.72 -29.34 1.74
N THR A 26 -43.87 -30.19 2.35
CA THR A 26 -42.56 -30.20 3.05
C THR A 26 -42.22 -31.68 3.45
N PHE A 27 -40.93 -32.03 3.66
CA PHE A 27 -40.38 -33.23 4.39
C PHE A 27 -40.49 -34.64 3.73
N ILE A 28 -39.55 -35.61 3.81
CA ILE A 28 -38.16 -35.74 4.28
C ILE A 28 -37.58 -37.11 3.83
N VAL A 29 -36.26 -37.16 3.56
CA VAL A 29 -35.29 -38.30 3.68
C VAL A 29 -35.42 -39.55 2.77
N SER A 30 -34.46 -39.73 1.84
CA SER A 30 -33.41 -40.78 1.98
C SER A 30 -32.36 -40.72 0.84
N PHE A 31 -31.13 -40.41 1.24
CA PHE A 31 -29.83 -40.88 0.74
C PHE A 31 -29.72 -41.44 -0.70
N VAL A 32 -29.34 -40.59 -1.66
CA VAL A 32 -28.52 -40.99 -2.83
C VAL A 32 -27.46 -39.90 -3.03
N LEU A 33 -26.21 -40.36 -3.17
CA LEU A 33 -25.01 -39.56 -3.38
C LEU A 33 -25.21 -38.46 -4.43
N PHE A 34 -25.10 -37.21 -3.99
CA PHE A 34 -24.37 -36.21 -4.73
C PHE A 34 -23.72 -35.32 -3.67
N VAL A 35 -22.44 -35.58 -3.38
CA VAL A 35 -21.54 -34.51 -2.94
C VAL A 35 -21.47 -33.60 -4.17
N SER A 36 -22.50 -32.76 -4.33
CA SER A 36 -22.40 -31.59 -5.16
C SER A 36 -21.43 -30.73 -4.37
N ILE A 37 -20.15 -30.92 -4.65
CA ILE A 37 -19.13 -29.89 -4.52
C ILE A 37 -19.73 -28.73 -5.30
N CYS A 38 -20.54 -27.92 -4.62
CA CYS A 38 -20.77 -26.55 -5.01
C CYS A 38 -19.43 -25.89 -4.72
N GLY A 39 -18.45 -26.22 -5.55
CA GLY A 39 -17.39 -25.32 -5.90
C GLY A 39 -18.10 -24.14 -6.53
N LEU A 40 -18.60 -23.25 -5.66
CA LEU A 40 -18.33 -21.85 -5.88
C LEU A 40 -16.80 -21.74 -5.90
N THR A 41 -16.20 -22.14 -7.02
CA THR A 41 -15.09 -21.38 -7.54
C THR A 41 -15.70 -19.99 -7.70
N ALA A 42 -15.55 -19.16 -6.68
CA ALA A 42 -15.57 -17.72 -6.87
C ALA A 42 -14.47 -17.51 -7.91
N LYS A 43 -14.87 -17.54 -9.19
CA LYS A 43 -14.05 -16.97 -10.25
C LYS A 43 -13.82 -15.57 -9.74
N ALA A 44 -12.59 -15.27 -9.34
CA ALA A 44 -12.15 -13.92 -9.13
C ALA A 44 -12.40 -13.22 -10.48
N GLN A 45 -13.58 -12.66 -10.65
CA GLN A 45 -13.91 -11.86 -11.80
C GLN A 45 -12.94 -10.70 -11.69
N ALA A 46 -11.97 -10.63 -12.61
CA ALA A 46 -11.10 -9.48 -12.68
C ALA A 46 -12.02 -8.26 -12.74
N VAL A 47 -11.92 -7.37 -11.75
CA VAL A 47 -12.72 -6.14 -11.72
C VAL A 47 -12.33 -5.36 -12.97
N GLY A 48 -13.20 -5.44 -13.97
CA GLY A 48 -13.13 -4.64 -15.18
C GLY A 48 -13.26 -3.18 -14.78
N VAL A 49 -12.47 -2.31 -15.38
CA VAL A 49 -12.65 -0.87 -15.22
C VAL A 49 -13.63 -0.49 -16.34
N ASP A 50 -14.90 -0.35 -15.99
CA ASP A 50 -15.93 0.12 -16.91
C ASP A 50 -15.95 1.66 -16.95
N ASP A 51 -16.69 2.23 -17.90
CA ASP A 51 -16.81 3.70 -18.03
C ASP A 51 -17.39 4.35 -16.76
N ALA A 52 -18.21 3.62 -15.99
CA ALA A 52 -18.76 4.11 -14.72
C ALA A 52 -17.70 4.17 -13.62
N CYS A 53 -16.54 3.53 -13.75
CA CYS A 53 -15.43 3.65 -12.81
C CYS A 53 -14.70 4.99 -12.91
N PHE A 54 -14.95 5.78 -13.97
CA PHE A 54 -14.29 7.07 -14.18
C PHE A 54 -15.10 8.24 -13.65
N ILE A 55 -14.38 9.28 -13.22
CA ILE A 55 -14.91 10.62 -12.93
C ILE A 55 -14.28 11.61 -13.91
N MET A 56 -15.07 12.53 -14.45
CA MET A 56 -14.58 13.57 -15.36
C MET A 56 -13.92 14.71 -14.56
N PRO A 57 -12.95 15.44 -15.14
CA PRO A 57 -12.34 16.61 -14.47
C PRO A 57 -13.36 17.61 -13.93
N VAL A 58 -14.39 17.94 -14.72
CA VAL A 58 -15.47 18.85 -14.31
C VAL A 58 -16.23 18.38 -13.08
N GLU A 59 -16.58 17.09 -13.05
CA GLU A 59 -17.30 16.51 -11.91
C GLU A 59 -16.43 16.50 -10.65
N LEU A 60 -15.14 16.16 -10.77
CA LEU A 60 -14.23 16.21 -9.63
C LEU A 60 -14.03 17.65 -9.13
N ALA A 61 -13.93 18.63 -10.02
CA ALA A 61 -13.81 20.04 -9.65
C ALA A 61 -15.03 20.54 -8.86
N ASP A 62 -16.24 20.21 -9.31
CA ASP A 62 -17.47 20.54 -8.59
C ASP A 62 -17.48 19.93 -7.18
N LYS A 63 -17.06 18.66 -7.04
CA LYS A 63 -16.97 17.98 -5.75
C LYS A 63 -15.97 18.65 -4.80
N LEU A 64 -14.80 19.07 -5.31
CA LEU A 64 -13.78 19.77 -4.53
C LEU A 64 -14.26 21.17 -4.11
N ASN A 65 -14.88 21.92 -5.02
CA ASN A 65 -15.43 23.25 -4.75
C ASN A 65 -16.54 23.21 -3.69
N ASN A 66 -17.38 22.18 -3.74
CA ASN A 66 -18.43 21.94 -2.76
C ASN A 66 -17.93 21.35 -1.43
N LYS A 67 -16.61 21.13 -1.29
CA LYS A 67 -15.97 20.55 -0.10
C LYS A 67 -16.58 19.21 0.30
N GLU A 68 -16.96 18.39 -0.68
CA GLU A 68 -17.46 17.04 -0.41
C GLU A 68 -16.40 16.22 0.35
N SER A 69 -16.85 15.33 1.24
CA SER A 69 -15.96 14.44 1.99
C SER A 69 -15.40 13.34 1.07
N LEU A 70 -14.32 13.65 0.37
CA LEU A 70 -13.60 12.72 -0.50
C LEU A 70 -12.11 12.71 -0.20
N LEU A 71 -11.45 11.61 -0.56
CA LEU A 71 -10.00 11.48 -0.55
C LEU A 71 -9.47 11.44 -1.97
N LEU A 72 -8.59 12.38 -2.32
CA LEU A 72 -7.93 12.42 -3.61
C LEU A 72 -6.52 11.85 -3.51
N ILE A 73 -6.21 10.83 -4.32
CA ILE A 73 -4.96 10.09 -4.27
C ILE A 73 -4.23 10.16 -5.61
N ASP A 74 -3.01 10.69 -5.57
CA ASP A 74 -2.05 10.59 -6.68
C ASP A 74 -1.28 9.27 -6.58
N CYS A 75 -1.47 8.40 -7.58
CA CYS A 75 -0.87 7.06 -7.63
C CYS A 75 0.56 7.04 -8.17
N ARG A 76 1.09 8.19 -8.60
CA ARG A 76 2.44 8.31 -9.17
C ARG A 76 3.51 8.24 -8.09
N ASN A 77 4.75 8.19 -8.53
CA ASN A 77 5.89 8.29 -7.62
C ASN A 77 5.95 9.68 -6.96
N LYS A 78 6.70 9.78 -5.86
CA LYS A 78 6.82 11.01 -5.06
C LYS A 78 7.36 12.19 -5.87
N ILE A 79 8.26 11.95 -6.82
CA ILE A 79 8.90 13.00 -7.64
C ILE A 79 7.84 13.65 -8.52
N SER A 80 7.11 12.85 -9.30
CA SER A 80 6.05 13.34 -10.18
C SER A 80 4.95 14.09 -9.43
N PHE A 81 4.58 13.64 -8.22
CA PHE A 81 3.65 14.37 -7.36
C PHE A 81 4.21 15.71 -6.86
N SER A 82 5.49 15.73 -6.45
CA SER A 82 6.12 16.96 -5.97
C SER A 82 6.31 18.00 -7.07
N GLU A 83 6.54 17.59 -8.32
CA GLU A 83 6.62 18.48 -9.49
C GLU A 83 5.28 19.16 -9.77
N MET A 84 4.19 18.39 -9.79
CA MET A 84 2.84 18.91 -10.00
C MET A 84 1.82 17.94 -9.41
N HIS A 85 0.77 18.43 -8.76
CA HIS A 85 -0.34 17.61 -8.28
C HIS A 85 -1.64 18.41 -8.22
N ILE A 86 -2.78 17.73 -8.11
CA ILE A 86 -4.06 18.41 -7.89
C ILE A 86 -4.11 18.87 -6.43
N GLU A 87 -4.61 20.08 -6.17
CA GLU A 87 -4.78 20.61 -4.82
C GLU A 87 -5.58 19.63 -3.95
N SER A 88 -5.21 19.50 -2.67
CA SER A 88 -5.75 18.54 -1.68
C SER A 88 -5.40 17.05 -1.90
N ALA A 89 -4.73 16.69 -3.00
CA ALA A 89 -4.31 15.30 -3.22
C ALA A 89 -3.23 14.86 -2.24
N ILE A 90 -3.27 13.59 -1.82
CA ILE A 90 -2.17 12.93 -1.13
C ILE A 90 -1.41 12.01 -2.10
N ASN A 91 -0.08 11.89 -1.93
CA ASN A 91 0.70 10.94 -2.72
C ASN A 91 0.68 9.55 -2.09
N VAL A 92 0.11 8.58 -2.81
CA VAL A 92 0.19 7.16 -2.45
C VAL A 92 0.55 6.37 -3.71
N PRO A 93 1.85 6.12 -3.95
CA PRO A 93 2.27 5.31 -5.08
C PRO A 93 1.54 3.97 -5.10
N VAL A 94 1.19 3.48 -6.30
CA VAL A 94 0.39 2.25 -6.48
C VAL A 94 0.94 1.03 -5.72
N SER A 95 2.26 0.95 -5.51
CA SER A 95 2.93 -0.10 -4.73
C SER A 95 2.56 -0.07 -3.24
N LYS A 96 2.23 1.11 -2.71
CA LYS A 96 1.94 1.36 -1.29
C LYS A 96 0.46 1.30 -0.94
N ILE A 97 -0.47 1.25 -1.91
CA ILE A 97 -1.92 1.27 -1.66
C ILE A 97 -2.38 0.25 -0.61
N LYS A 98 -1.86 -0.99 -0.63
CA LYS A 98 -2.21 -2.03 0.36
C LYS A 98 -1.70 -1.74 1.78
N SER A 99 -0.65 -0.94 1.90
CA SER A 99 0.03 -0.66 3.18
C SER A 99 -0.56 0.51 3.96
N VAL A 100 -1.51 1.25 3.40
CA VAL A 100 -2.03 2.48 4.03
C VAL A 100 -3.19 2.24 5.02
N GLY A 101 -3.57 0.97 5.28
CA GLY A 101 -4.51 0.61 6.35
C GLY A 101 -5.96 1.08 6.14
N ASN A 102 -6.76 1.03 7.21
CA ASN A 102 -8.20 1.40 7.26
C ASN A 102 -8.44 2.93 7.40
N ASP A 103 -7.41 3.77 7.28
CA ASP A 103 -7.51 5.23 7.54
C ASP A 103 -8.37 6.00 6.53
N TYR A 104 -8.91 5.31 5.51
CA TYR A 104 -9.76 5.93 4.48
C TYR A 104 -11.26 5.81 4.78
N GLU A 105 -11.68 5.06 5.80
CA GLU A 105 -13.10 4.83 6.13
C GLU A 105 -13.86 6.12 6.49
N LYS A 106 -13.15 7.18 6.91
CA LYS A 106 -13.74 8.49 7.23
C LYS A 106 -14.20 9.29 6.01
N TYR A 107 -13.78 8.91 4.80
CA TYR A 107 -14.13 9.62 3.56
C TYR A 107 -15.31 8.94 2.87
N LYS A 108 -16.26 9.73 2.35
CA LYS A 108 -17.43 9.19 1.64
C LYS A 108 -17.07 8.65 0.25
N ALA A 109 -15.98 9.11 -0.34
CA ALA A 109 -15.49 8.67 -1.65
C ALA A 109 -13.95 8.70 -1.73
N ILE A 110 -13.38 7.87 -2.60
CA ILE A 110 -11.95 7.88 -2.92
C ILE A 110 -11.79 8.09 -4.42
N ILE A 111 -10.98 9.07 -4.82
CA ILE A 111 -10.66 9.34 -6.22
C ILE A 111 -9.18 9.11 -6.42
N VAL A 112 -8.81 8.26 -7.38
CA VAL A 112 -7.41 7.97 -7.72
C VAL A 112 -7.06 8.55 -9.09
N TYR A 113 -5.84 9.04 -9.26
CA TYR A 113 -5.35 9.49 -10.57
C TYR A 113 -3.87 9.17 -10.80
N CYS A 114 -3.45 9.28 -12.06
CA CYS A 114 -2.06 9.14 -12.51
C CYS A 114 -1.79 10.22 -13.59
N ASP A 115 -0.74 10.08 -14.41
CA ASP A 115 -0.33 11.07 -15.41
C ASP A 115 -1.41 11.32 -16.46
N ASP A 116 -1.86 10.27 -17.14
CA ASP A 116 -2.77 10.40 -18.28
C ASP A 116 -3.67 9.16 -18.52
N ALA A 117 -4.43 9.19 -19.61
CA ALA A 117 -5.36 8.13 -20.00
C ALA A 117 -4.69 6.77 -20.26
N GLY A 118 -3.40 6.76 -20.61
CA GLY A 118 -2.62 5.54 -20.86
C GLY A 118 -2.01 4.95 -19.59
N CYS A 119 -1.98 5.70 -18.48
CA CYS A 119 -1.36 5.22 -17.25
C CYS A 119 -2.19 4.13 -16.55
N SER A 120 -1.59 2.95 -16.34
CA SER A 120 -2.24 1.83 -15.66
C SER A 120 -2.22 1.91 -14.12
N GLN A 121 -1.44 2.84 -13.53
CA GLN A 121 -1.24 2.90 -12.07
C GLN A 121 -2.53 3.22 -11.31
N SER A 122 -3.33 4.16 -11.81
CA SER A 122 -4.62 4.53 -11.20
C SER A 122 -5.64 3.39 -11.29
N GLN A 123 -5.66 2.64 -12.40
CA GLN A 123 -6.50 1.44 -12.55
C GLN A 123 -6.08 0.32 -11.59
N GLN A 124 -4.77 0.11 -11.43
CA GLN A 124 -4.25 -0.86 -10.46
C GLN A 124 -4.58 -0.46 -9.02
N ALA A 125 -4.46 0.83 -8.68
CA ALA A 125 -4.85 1.35 -7.38
C ALA A 125 -6.35 1.18 -7.12
N PHE A 126 -7.19 1.52 -8.11
CA PHE A 126 -8.64 1.29 -8.06
C PHE A 126 -8.99 -0.17 -7.75
N ARG A 127 -8.42 -1.13 -8.49
CA ARG A 127 -8.68 -2.56 -8.26
C ARG A 127 -8.27 -2.99 -6.85
N LYS A 128 -7.13 -2.49 -6.35
CA LYS A 128 -6.66 -2.76 -4.99
C LYS A 128 -7.63 -2.20 -3.95
N LEU A 129 -8.05 -0.93 -4.07
CA LEU A 129 -8.99 -0.28 -3.16
C LEU A 129 -10.36 -0.98 -3.15
N VAL A 130 -10.90 -1.34 -4.32
CA VAL A 130 -12.14 -2.11 -4.43
C VAL A 130 -12.00 -3.49 -3.77
N SER A 131 -10.87 -4.18 -3.97
CA SER A 131 -10.60 -5.47 -3.31
C SER A 131 -10.49 -5.36 -1.78
N MET A 132 -10.18 -4.18 -1.26
CA MET A 132 -10.11 -3.87 0.16
C MET A 132 -11.47 -3.41 0.73
N GLY A 133 -12.52 -3.31 -0.09
CA GLY A 133 -13.87 -2.95 0.34
C GLY A 133 -14.28 -1.49 0.12
N TYR A 134 -13.40 -0.66 -0.46
CA TYR A 134 -13.72 0.75 -0.77
C TYR A 134 -14.58 0.83 -2.03
N LYS A 135 -15.90 0.72 -1.87
CA LYS A 135 -16.87 0.63 -2.97
C LYS A 135 -17.07 1.94 -3.73
N ASN A 136 -16.99 3.08 -3.04
CA ASN A 136 -17.12 4.40 -3.67
C ASN A 136 -15.75 4.94 -4.11
N THR A 137 -15.08 4.16 -4.96
CA THR A 137 -13.80 4.54 -5.56
C THR A 137 -14.01 4.90 -7.03
N LYS A 138 -13.38 5.96 -7.54
CA LYS A 138 -13.36 6.32 -8.96
C LYS A 138 -11.96 6.65 -9.44
N ILE A 139 -11.76 6.62 -10.76
CA ILE A 139 -10.51 7.01 -11.43
C ILE A 139 -10.73 8.34 -12.15
N LEU A 140 -9.86 9.33 -11.92
CA LEU A 140 -9.91 10.56 -12.70
C LEU A 140 -9.58 10.27 -14.16
N LYS A 141 -10.52 10.56 -15.06
CA LYS A 141 -10.35 10.32 -16.50
C LYS A 141 -9.22 11.19 -17.03
N SER A 142 -8.35 10.58 -17.83
CA SER A 142 -7.18 11.23 -18.42
C SER A 142 -6.18 11.81 -17.42
N GLY A 143 -6.24 11.43 -16.15
CA GLY A 143 -5.23 11.78 -15.15
C GLY A 143 -5.06 13.29 -14.93
N ILE A 144 -3.89 13.68 -14.44
CA ILE A 144 -3.55 15.08 -14.19
C ILE A 144 -3.37 15.89 -15.48
N LYS A 145 -2.93 15.27 -16.59
CA LYS A 145 -2.88 15.95 -17.89
C LYS A 145 -4.27 16.30 -18.39
N GLY A 146 -5.25 15.41 -18.17
CA GLY A 146 -6.66 15.67 -18.48
C GLY A 146 -7.27 16.76 -17.60
N TRP A 147 -6.88 16.81 -16.33
CA TRP A 147 -7.24 17.89 -15.40
C TRP A 147 -6.72 19.25 -15.87
N GLU A 148 -5.43 19.33 -16.20
CA GLU A 148 -4.79 20.55 -16.72
C GLU A 148 -5.37 20.96 -18.07
N SER A 149 -5.54 20.02 -19.01
CA SER A 149 -6.13 20.29 -20.33
C SER A 149 -7.57 20.77 -20.26
N ALA A 150 -8.30 20.44 -19.19
CA ALA A 150 -9.64 20.96 -18.92
C ALA A 150 -9.64 22.36 -18.28
N GLY A 151 -8.47 22.96 -18.06
CA GLY A 151 -8.31 24.32 -17.54
C GLY A 151 -8.27 24.42 -16.02
N TYR A 152 -8.16 23.30 -15.31
CA TYR A 152 -8.07 23.31 -13.85
C TYR A 152 -6.63 23.45 -13.36
N ASN A 153 -6.47 24.20 -12.26
CA ASN A 153 -5.16 24.46 -11.68
C ASN A 153 -4.54 23.19 -11.08
N VAL A 154 -3.22 23.12 -11.18
CA VAL A 154 -2.38 22.18 -10.45
C VAL A 154 -1.51 22.96 -9.47
N ILE A 155 -1.21 22.35 -8.34
CA ILE A 155 -0.18 22.84 -7.43
C ILE A 155 1.16 22.43 -8.03
N CYS A 156 1.88 23.44 -8.53
CA CYS A 156 3.27 23.31 -8.92
C CYS A 156 4.14 23.48 -7.68
N GLY A 157 4.58 22.37 -7.10
CA GLY A 157 5.65 22.37 -6.13
C GLY A 157 6.97 22.30 -6.87
N LYS A 158 7.98 23.03 -6.42
CA LYS A 158 9.36 22.81 -6.90
C LYS A 158 9.65 21.30 -6.86
N PRO A 159 10.37 20.72 -7.84
CA PRO A 159 10.61 19.28 -7.92
C PRO A 159 11.00 18.73 -6.53
N ALA A 160 10.52 17.52 -6.18
CA ALA A 160 11.09 16.79 -5.06
C ALA A 160 12.61 16.93 -5.18
N PRO A 161 13.33 17.40 -4.14
CA PRO A 161 14.67 17.95 -4.30
C PRO A 161 15.50 17.04 -5.20
N THR A 162 15.68 17.48 -6.45
CA THR A 162 16.46 16.77 -7.45
C THR A 162 17.90 16.97 -7.05
N SER A 163 18.37 16.23 -6.04
CA SER A 163 19.74 16.30 -5.53
C SER A 163 20.29 17.69 -5.18
N THR A 164 19.49 18.75 -5.17
CA THR A 164 19.85 20.07 -4.67
C THR A 164 19.70 20.07 -3.16
N GLU A 165 20.81 19.67 -2.53
CA GLU A 165 21.19 19.81 -1.12
C GLU A 165 20.14 19.39 -0.08
N ILE A 166 19.71 18.13 -0.11
CA ILE A 166 19.39 17.48 1.18
C ILE A 166 20.70 17.48 1.97
N LYS A 167 20.86 18.45 2.87
CA LYS A 167 22.00 18.54 3.78
C LYS A 167 21.92 17.34 4.71
N ILE A 168 22.77 16.35 4.45
CA ILE A 168 22.94 15.20 5.34
C ILE A 168 23.94 15.62 6.41
N ASP A 169 23.51 15.59 7.66
CA ASP A 169 24.43 15.78 8.77
C ASP A 169 25.49 14.68 8.75
N ASN A 170 26.73 15.09 8.97
CA ASN A 170 27.87 14.19 9.00
C ASN A 170 28.38 14.11 10.44
N MET A 171 28.28 12.93 11.05
CA MET A 171 28.79 12.68 12.38
C MET A 171 30.17 12.02 12.28
N PRO A 172 31.24 12.64 12.80
CA PRO A 172 32.54 12.00 12.90
C PRO A 172 32.48 10.75 13.78
N VAL A 173 33.27 9.73 13.42
CA VAL A 173 33.40 8.46 14.17
C VAL A 173 33.68 8.68 15.66
N ASP A 174 34.59 9.59 16.00
CA ASP A 174 34.96 9.86 17.40
C ASP A 174 33.79 10.48 18.19
N THR A 175 32.99 11.35 17.55
CA THR A 175 31.78 11.92 18.15
C THR A 175 30.74 10.83 18.36
N PHE A 176 30.52 9.97 17.37
CA PHE A 176 29.59 8.86 17.48
C PHE A 176 29.97 7.90 18.63
N LYS A 177 31.25 7.54 18.74
CA LYS A 177 31.75 6.69 19.83
C LYS A 177 31.54 7.30 21.21
N LYS A 178 31.76 8.62 21.35
CA LYS A 178 31.51 9.36 22.59
C LYS A 178 30.03 9.38 22.97
N LEU A 179 29.14 9.56 22.00
CA LEU A 179 27.69 9.55 22.24
C LEU A 179 27.20 8.17 22.68
N ILE A 180 27.66 7.10 22.04
CA ILE A 180 27.36 5.73 22.47
C ILE A 180 27.84 5.49 23.91
N ALA A 181 29.07 5.93 24.24
CA ALA A 181 29.63 5.76 25.59
C ALA A 181 28.85 6.55 26.67
N LYS A 182 28.18 7.64 26.30
CA LYS A 182 27.28 8.41 27.17
C LYS A 182 25.87 7.81 27.30
N GLY A 183 25.59 6.68 26.65
CA GLY A 183 24.30 5.99 26.71
C GLY A 183 23.26 6.49 25.71
N TYR A 184 23.62 7.35 24.75
CA TYR A 184 22.70 7.72 23.66
C TYR A 184 22.40 6.51 22.79
N LYS A 185 21.13 6.33 22.45
CA LYS A 185 20.64 5.21 21.62
C LYS A 185 20.51 5.66 20.17
N PHE A 186 20.95 4.81 19.26
CA PHE A 186 20.91 5.03 17.82
C PHE A 186 20.46 3.76 17.11
N THR A 187 19.75 3.91 16.00
CA THR A 187 19.56 2.84 15.03
C THR A 187 20.71 2.91 14.02
N VAL A 188 21.60 1.92 14.01
CA VAL A 188 22.71 1.91 13.04
C VAL A 188 22.30 1.12 11.81
N LEU A 189 22.29 1.76 10.64
CA LEU A 189 22.05 1.13 9.35
C LEU A 189 23.39 0.90 8.64
N ASP A 190 23.76 -0.34 8.38
CA ASP A 190 24.89 -0.66 7.50
C ASP A 190 24.39 -0.93 6.08
N CYS A 191 24.69 -0.03 5.15
CA CYS A 191 24.25 -0.11 3.75
C CYS A 191 25.25 -0.80 2.81
N ARG A 192 26.23 -1.52 3.36
CA ARG A 192 27.14 -2.38 2.58
C ARG A 192 26.47 -3.70 2.21
N THR A 193 27.15 -4.45 1.35
CA THR A 193 26.75 -5.82 1.00
C THR A 193 26.76 -6.72 2.24
N GLU A 194 25.99 -7.81 2.20
CA GLU A 194 25.92 -8.77 3.30
C GLU A 194 27.30 -9.40 3.60
N SER A 195 28.10 -9.66 2.58
CA SER A 195 29.46 -10.18 2.74
C SER A 195 30.36 -9.19 3.49
N GLU A 196 30.32 -7.90 3.14
CA GLU A 196 31.06 -6.85 3.85
C GLU A 196 30.60 -6.71 5.30
N PHE A 197 29.32 -6.90 5.58
CA PHE A 197 28.75 -6.84 6.92
C PHE A 197 29.21 -8.03 7.79
N LYS A 198 29.16 -9.25 7.25
CA LYS A 198 29.61 -10.47 7.94
C LYS A 198 31.09 -10.40 8.31
N ALA A 199 31.93 -9.86 7.41
CA ALA A 199 33.35 -9.67 7.63
C ALA A 199 33.68 -8.71 8.80
N GLY A 200 32.71 -7.91 9.26
CA GLY A 200 32.85 -7.03 10.41
C GLY A 200 31.95 -5.81 10.29
N HIS A 201 31.23 -5.48 11.36
CA HIS A 201 30.28 -4.36 11.43
C HIS A 201 30.21 -3.75 12.84
N LEU A 202 29.48 -2.63 12.98
CA LEU A 202 29.28 -2.00 14.28
C LEU A 202 28.28 -2.81 15.11
N ALA A 203 28.50 -2.90 16.42
CA ALA A 203 27.61 -3.62 17.32
C ALA A 203 26.15 -3.10 17.23
N GLY A 204 25.21 -4.02 17.08
CA GLY A 204 23.77 -3.70 16.97
C GLY A 204 23.35 -3.09 15.63
N ALA A 205 24.23 -3.03 14.63
CA ALA A 205 23.87 -2.55 13.30
C ALA A 205 22.90 -3.49 12.58
N VAL A 206 21.96 -2.91 11.83
CA VAL A 206 21.06 -3.61 10.93
C VAL A 206 21.63 -3.49 9.51
N ASN A 207 21.86 -4.63 8.84
CA ASN A 207 22.31 -4.62 7.46
C ASN A 207 21.12 -4.50 6.50
N ILE A 208 21.11 -3.44 5.70
CA ILE A 208 20.20 -3.30 4.55
C ILE A 208 21.04 -2.72 3.41
N PRO A 209 21.51 -3.57 2.48
CA PRO A 209 22.29 -3.14 1.32
C PRO A 209 21.63 -1.99 0.56
N LEU A 210 22.43 -1.08 0.00
CA LEU A 210 21.95 0.15 -0.63
C LEU A 210 20.99 -0.11 -1.81
N ASP A 211 21.26 -1.14 -2.60
CA ASP A 211 20.42 -1.64 -3.69
C ASP A 211 19.05 -2.09 -3.18
N VAL A 212 19.02 -2.91 -2.13
CA VAL A 212 17.78 -3.37 -1.48
C VAL A 212 17.02 -2.22 -0.82
N LEU A 213 17.74 -1.23 -0.28
CA LEU A 213 17.16 -0.05 0.36
C LEU A 213 16.33 0.78 -0.63
N ASP A 214 16.72 0.81 -1.91
CA ASP A 214 16.02 1.55 -2.95
C ASP A 214 14.74 0.83 -3.39
N GLU A 215 14.80 -0.51 -3.52
CA GLU A 215 13.74 -1.36 -4.07
C GLU A 215 12.43 -1.41 -3.26
N GLY A 216 12.40 -1.09 -1.96
CA GLY A 216 11.17 -1.30 -1.19
C GLY A 216 11.13 -0.86 0.27
N TYR A 217 10.10 -1.33 0.99
CA TYR A 217 9.79 -0.96 2.37
C TYR A 217 10.96 -1.25 3.32
N VAL A 218 11.43 -0.20 3.99
CA VAL A 218 12.56 -0.29 4.93
C VAL A 218 11.99 -0.47 6.34
N LYS A 219 12.12 -1.68 6.89
CA LYS A 219 11.75 -1.95 8.28
C LYS A 219 12.91 -1.56 9.20
N LEU A 220 13.05 -0.26 9.46
CA LEU A 220 13.95 0.26 10.49
C LEU A 220 13.14 0.84 11.65
N PRO A 221 13.55 0.59 12.90
CA PRO A 221 12.96 1.27 14.06
C PRO A 221 13.08 2.79 13.90
N LYS A 222 11.98 3.50 14.14
CA LYS A 222 11.91 4.97 14.06
C LYS A 222 12.06 5.64 15.42
N ASP A 223 12.23 4.85 16.48
CA ASP A 223 12.26 5.32 17.88
C ASP A 223 13.55 6.08 18.22
N TYR A 224 14.62 5.84 17.46
CA TYR A 224 15.94 6.44 17.67
C TYR A 224 16.48 7.09 16.38
N PRO A 225 17.38 8.09 16.50
CA PRO A 225 18.08 8.66 15.35
C PRO A 225 18.80 7.57 14.55
N VAL A 226 18.71 7.64 13.22
CA VAL A 226 19.33 6.66 12.33
C VAL A 226 20.72 7.13 11.91
N VAL A 227 21.73 6.30 12.15
CA VAL A 227 23.10 6.54 11.70
C VAL A 227 23.41 5.58 10.56
N CYS A 228 23.55 6.12 9.35
CA CYS A 228 23.92 5.36 8.16
C CYS A 228 25.45 5.16 8.13
N CYS A 229 25.86 3.91 7.95
CA CYS A 229 27.25 3.50 7.85
C CYS A 229 27.49 2.76 6.53
N CYS A 230 28.65 3.00 5.94
CA CYS A 230 29.21 2.14 4.90
C CYS A 230 30.73 2.04 5.08
N LYS A 231 31.48 1.63 4.04
CA LYS A 231 32.94 1.51 4.16
C LYS A 231 33.62 2.86 4.42
N THR A 232 33.29 3.90 3.65
CA THR A 232 34.00 5.20 3.65
C THR A 232 33.11 6.43 3.82
N GLY A 233 31.79 6.25 3.92
CA GLY A 233 30.81 7.35 4.03
C GLY A 233 30.04 7.67 2.75
N LYS A 234 30.52 7.28 1.56
CA LYS A 234 29.88 7.66 0.27
C LYS A 234 28.51 6.99 0.04
N ARG A 235 28.44 5.66 0.19
CA ARG A 235 27.19 4.89 0.04
C ARG A 235 26.17 5.24 1.12
N SER A 236 26.63 5.58 2.32
CA SER A 236 25.76 5.95 3.44
C SER A 236 25.13 7.33 3.30
N ILE A 237 25.74 8.26 2.56
CA ILE A 237 25.08 9.52 2.15
C ILE A 237 23.90 9.22 1.22
N ALA A 238 24.08 8.33 0.24
CA ALA A 238 22.99 7.92 -0.65
C ALA A 238 21.86 7.22 0.13
N ALA A 239 22.22 6.29 1.02
CA ALA A 239 21.27 5.64 1.92
C ALA A 239 20.50 6.66 2.79
N ALA A 240 21.19 7.66 3.34
CA ALA A 240 20.56 8.70 4.15
C ALA A 240 19.53 9.52 3.36
N LYS A 241 19.85 9.89 2.11
CA LYS A 241 18.90 10.58 1.21
C LYS A 241 17.66 9.73 0.93
N ILE A 242 17.85 8.43 0.71
CA ILE A 242 16.74 7.48 0.50
C ILE A 242 15.88 7.38 1.77
N LEU A 243 16.48 7.29 2.96
CA LEU A 243 15.72 7.26 4.21
C LEU A 243 14.91 8.55 4.44
N ILE A 244 15.51 9.71 4.21
CA ILE A 244 14.82 11.00 4.31
C ILE A 244 13.66 11.06 3.31
N SER A 245 13.86 10.59 2.07
CA SER A 245 12.78 10.53 1.07
C SER A 245 11.65 9.59 1.50
N LYS A 246 11.96 8.53 2.26
CA LYS A 246 11.02 7.58 2.87
C LYS A 246 10.43 8.06 4.23
N GLY A 247 10.69 9.30 4.64
CA GLY A 247 10.05 9.94 5.80
C GLY A 247 10.76 9.69 7.14
N PHE A 248 12.06 9.43 7.12
CA PHE A 248 12.89 9.47 8.33
C PHE A 248 13.40 10.91 8.53
N ASN A 249 13.09 11.51 9.68
CA ASN A 249 13.39 12.92 9.94
C ASN A 249 14.73 13.15 10.63
N ASN A 250 15.34 12.10 11.20
CA ASN A 250 16.58 12.18 11.96
C ASN A 250 17.56 11.12 11.45
N VAL A 251 18.29 11.47 10.38
CA VAL A 251 19.21 10.57 9.70
C VAL A 251 20.55 11.26 9.54
N THR A 252 21.62 10.58 9.94
CA THR A 252 22.97 11.13 9.93
C THR A 252 23.91 10.15 9.23
N ASN A 253 24.86 10.68 8.44
CA ASN A 253 25.94 9.88 7.87
C ASN A 253 27.08 9.72 8.87
N LEU A 254 27.59 8.50 9.06
CA LEU A 254 28.82 8.27 9.80
C LEU A 254 30.02 8.64 8.92
N SER A 255 30.58 9.82 9.15
CA SER A 255 31.68 10.37 8.37
C SER A 255 32.95 9.53 8.54
N GLY A 256 33.57 9.13 7.43
CA GLY A 256 34.70 8.19 7.40
C GLY A 256 34.29 6.71 7.38
N GLY A 257 33.03 6.39 7.69
CA GLY A 257 32.49 5.04 7.68
C GLY A 257 33.23 4.06 8.60
N LEU A 258 33.08 2.77 8.30
CA LEU A 258 33.72 1.70 9.06
C LEU A 258 35.26 1.71 8.90
N ALA A 259 35.80 2.20 7.79
CA ALA A 259 37.25 2.25 7.57
C ALA A 259 37.96 3.09 8.64
N VAL A 260 37.42 4.27 8.98
CA VAL A 260 37.97 5.12 10.05
C VAL A 260 37.73 4.52 11.43
N TRP A 261 36.57 3.87 11.64
CA TRP A 261 36.29 3.15 12.88
C TRP A 261 37.33 2.06 13.17
N VAL A 262 37.65 1.24 12.16
CA VAL A 262 38.65 0.18 12.28
C VAL A 262 40.07 0.74 12.40
N SER A 263 40.42 1.81 11.68
CA SER A 263 41.77 2.40 11.79
C SER A 263 42.03 2.99 13.18
N LYS A 264 40.97 3.45 13.87
CA LYS A 264 41.00 3.88 15.27
C LYS A 264 41.03 2.73 16.27
N LYS A 265 41.05 1.48 15.80
CA LYS A 265 41.00 0.24 16.60
C LYS A 265 39.76 0.13 17.48
N TYR A 266 38.63 0.72 17.05
CA TYR A 266 37.36 0.59 17.75
C TYR A 266 36.74 -0.79 17.49
N PRO A 267 35.97 -1.33 18.46
CA PRO A 267 35.48 -2.69 18.39
C PRO A 267 34.47 -2.87 17.25
N VAL A 268 34.59 -3.98 16.54
CA VAL A 268 33.64 -4.46 15.54
C VAL A 268 33.13 -5.83 15.95
N VAL A 269 31.96 -6.19 15.44
CA VAL A 269 31.36 -7.51 15.61
C VAL A 269 31.44 -8.24 14.28
N THR A 270 31.82 -9.51 14.31
CA THR A 270 31.67 -10.44 13.19
C THR A 270 30.45 -11.31 13.46
N LYS A 271 29.67 -11.61 12.43
CA LYS A 271 28.66 -12.67 12.53
C LYS A 271 29.32 -13.94 12.02
N ASP A 272 29.55 -14.88 12.92
CA ASP A 272 29.86 -16.27 12.58
C ASP A 272 28.67 -16.91 11.85
#